data_AF-A0A937TZE9-F1
#
_entry.id   AF-A0A937TZE9-F1
#
_cell.length_a   1.000
_cell.length_b   1.000
_cell.length_c   1.000
_cell.angle_alpha   90.00
_cell.angle_beta   90.00
_cell.angle_gamma   90.00
#
_symmetry.space_group_name_H-M   'P 1'
#
loop_
_entity.id
_entity.type
_entity.pdbx_description
1 polymer ?
#
loop_
_entity_poly.entity_id
_entity_poly.type
_entity_poly.pdbx_seq_one_letter_code
_entity_poly.pdbx_strand_id
1 'polypeptide(L)'
;MLTNRSKISVDTGSGQLRWVILLLAIAVILPTVCLLWFMTQAVENVRMAARQILINEYSERLSGLAGTVDNVWAKRVMAVESRPDANAIQQFASFVLDEPLAQGALVYDGSGNLVYPIIDVNWPEPELPAEFEYAWELEFVEGNFKEAANTYMSLEKSIQDDYLRRKVQIGAARCHIKGGVGMATVFCKQAGYSVITPEMSAGSVSLAAKARVMLAEMFKDEPAKLLAWSHLIETANSYKPGLKLLYFLPMDSGTRMFVQQRAIRLVEASSHPDARAYLTKIAKTKKLLAAERLSAEVAQRHAAVASFRQWSRGSVHRLDISNDLCGSYHQMAGKA
;
A
#
# COMPACT_ATOMS: atom_id res chain seq x y z
N MET A 1 65.36 -38.32 95.89
CA MET A 1 65.67 -36.88 96.12
C MET A 1 67.04 -36.63 95.50
N LEU A 2 67.30 -35.67 94.61
CA LEU A 2 66.60 -34.46 94.18
C LEU A 2 66.99 -34.14 92.73
N THR A 3 66.01 -33.60 92.02
CA THR A 3 66.05 -32.91 90.73
C THR A 3 67.02 -31.74 90.67
N ASN A 4 67.55 -31.42 89.48
CA ASN A 4 67.84 -30.02 89.14
C ASN A 4 67.43 -29.65 87.71
N ARG A 5 66.70 -28.54 87.64
CA ARG A 5 66.08 -27.87 86.50
C ARG A 5 67.08 -26.90 85.85
N SER A 6 67.05 -26.77 84.53
CA SER A 6 67.46 -25.55 83.84
C SER A 6 66.23 -24.79 83.30
N LYS A 7 66.24 -23.48 83.55
CA LYS A 7 65.19 -22.49 83.35
C LYS A 7 64.90 -22.21 81.86
N ILE A 8 63.63 -21.99 81.55
CA ILE A 8 63.17 -21.23 80.37
C ILE A 8 62.73 -19.85 80.87
N SER A 9 63.33 -18.78 80.34
CA SER A 9 62.92 -17.40 80.60
C SER A 9 61.76 -17.02 79.67
N VAL A 10 60.60 -16.68 80.24
CA VAL A 10 59.46 -16.10 79.52
C VAL A 10 59.41 -14.61 79.83
N ASP A 11 59.47 -13.81 78.77
CA ASP A 11 59.46 -12.35 78.80
C ASP A 11 58.00 -11.85 78.85
N THR A 12 57.57 -11.22 79.95
CA THR A 12 56.15 -11.01 80.32
C THR A 12 55.60 -9.61 80.04
N GLY A 13 56.32 -8.71 79.37
CA GLY A 13 55.88 -7.32 79.17
C GLY A 13 55.13 -7.02 77.86
N SER A 14 55.47 -7.70 76.75
CA SER A 14 55.01 -7.32 75.40
C SER A 14 53.82 -8.15 74.87
N GLY A 15 53.57 -9.31 75.46
CA GLY A 15 52.50 -10.24 75.05
C GLY A 15 51.10 -9.80 75.48
N GLN A 16 50.98 -9.14 76.64
CA GLN A 16 49.68 -8.78 77.22
C GLN A 16 49.02 -7.61 76.48
N LEU A 17 49.79 -6.57 76.13
CA LEU A 17 49.29 -5.44 75.33
C LEU A 17 48.89 -5.86 73.91
N ARG A 18 49.65 -6.79 73.29
CA ARG A 18 49.30 -7.36 71.98
C ARG A 18 47.97 -8.11 72.01
N TRP A 19 47.68 -8.84 73.08
CA TRP A 19 46.42 -9.59 73.22
C TRP A 19 45.20 -8.66 73.39
N VAL A 20 45.35 -7.59 74.19
CA VAL A 20 44.27 -6.61 74.38
C VAL A 20 43.99 -5.84 73.08
N ILE A 21 45.02 -5.43 72.35
CA ILE A 21 44.86 -4.75 71.06
C ILE A 21 44.18 -5.66 70.03
N LEU A 22 44.50 -6.97 70.03
CA LEU A 22 43.89 -7.93 69.12
C LEU A 22 42.41 -8.16 69.43
N LEU A 23 42.03 -8.26 70.71
CA LEU A 23 40.62 -8.34 71.11
C LEU A 23 39.84 -7.07 70.76
N LEU A 24 40.44 -5.89 70.99
CA LEU A 24 39.82 -4.61 70.63
C LEU A 24 39.64 -4.50 69.11
N ALA A 25 40.63 -4.93 68.33
CA ALA A 25 40.55 -4.94 66.87
C ALA A 25 39.44 -5.86 66.38
N ILE A 26 39.31 -7.07 66.92
CA ILE A 26 38.22 -7.99 66.57
C ILE A 26 36.86 -7.39 66.95
N ALA A 27 36.76 -6.78 68.13
CA ALA A 27 35.51 -6.15 68.61
C ALA A 27 35.03 -5.00 67.71
N VAL A 28 35.91 -4.35 66.95
CA VAL A 28 35.57 -3.26 66.01
C VAL A 28 35.43 -3.76 64.57
N ILE A 29 36.27 -4.70 64.15
CA ILE A 29 36.27 -5.23 62.77
C ILE A 29 35.07 -6.16 62.54
N LEU A 30 34.71 -7.00 63.51
CA LEU A 30 33.61 -7.94 63.34
C LEU A 30 32.25 -7.23 63.10
N PRO A 31 31.86 -6.20 63.90
CA PRO A 31 30.60 -5.49 63.66
C PRO A 31 30.62 -4.70 62.35
N THR A 32 31.76 -4.13 61.96
CA THR A 32 31.86 -3.33 60.73
C THR A 32 31.78 -4.20 59.47
N VAL A 33 32.43 -5.37 59.47
CA VAL A 33 32.32 -6.35 58.38
C VAL A 33 30.90 -6.93 58.30
N CYS A 34 30.28 -7.23 59.45
CA CYS A 34 28.87 -7.65 59.47
C CYS A 34 27.94 -6.56 58.90
N LEU A 35 28.11 -5.30 59.29
CA LEU A 35 27.31 -4.19 58.76
C LEU A 35 27.52 -3.99 57.25
N LEU A 36 28.76 -4.05 56.78
CA LEU A 36 29.08 -3.98 55.35
C LEU A 36 28.40 -5.13 54.58
N TRP A 37 28.49 -6.36 55.09
CA TRP A 37 27.85 -7.52 54.48
C TRP A 37 26.32 -7.38 54.43
N PHE A 38 25.68 -6.95 55.52
CA PHE A 38 24.23 -6.72 55.55
C PHE A 38 23.80 -5.58 54.60
N MET A 39 24.57 -4.50 54.49
CA MET A 39 24.28 -3.42 53.54
C MET A 39 24.44 -3.87 52.09
N THR A 40 25.48 -4.67 51.77
CA THR A 40 25.64 -5.23 50.43
C THR A 40 24.46 -6.13 50.05
N GLN A 41 24.01 -6.99 50.97
CA GLN A 41 22.83 -7.84 50.75
C GLN A 41 21.53 -7.01 50.59
N ALA A 42 21.37 -5.92 51.35
CA ALA A 42 20.21 -5.04 51.21
C ALA A 42 20.17 -4.32 49.85
N VAL A 43 21.32 -3.86 49.35
CA VAL A 43 21.41 -3.18 48.04
C VAL A 43 21.10 -4.14 46.89
N GLU A 44 21.55 -5.39 46.96
CA GLU A 44 21.21 -6.41 45.95
C GLU A 44 19.72 -6.73 45.93
N ASN A 45 19.08 -6.85 47.10
CA ASN A 45 17.64 -7.06 47.23
C ASN A 45 16.82 -5.86 46.71
N VAL A 46 17.24 -4.63 47.00
CA VAL A 46 16.58 -3.41 46.49
C VAL A 46 16.73 -3.31 44.97
N ARG A 47 17.90 -3.67 44.41
CA ARG A 47 18.11 -3.68 42.97
C ARG A 47 17.23 -4.72 42.27
N MET A 48 17.06 -5.90 42.85
CA MET A 48 16.16 -6.93 42.31
C MET A 48 14.69 -6.50 42.41
N ALA A 49 14.27 -5.92 43.54
CA ALA A 49 12.92 -5.39 43.71
C ALA A 49 12.62 -4.26 42.71
N ALA A 50 13.54 -3.30 42.54
CA ALA A 50 13.41 -2.22 41.56
C ALA A 50 13.33 -2.74 40.12
N ARG A 51 14.16 -3.73 39.76
CA ARG A 51 14.11 -4.37 38.43
C ARG A 51 12.77 -5.09 38.21
N GLN A 52 12.26 -5.79 39.22
CA GLN A 52 10.99 -6.50 39.12
C GLN A 52 9.81 -5.53 38.98
N ILE A 53 9.81 -4.43 39.75
CA ILE A 53 8.78 -3.39 39.65
C ILE A 53 8.78 -2.77 38.25
N LEU A 54 9.96 -2.43 37.70
CA LEU A 54 10.06 -1.91 36.34
C LEU A 54 9.57 -2.93 35.31
N ILE A 55 10.02 -4.19 35.39
CA ILE A 55 9.56 -5.24 34.47
C ILE A 55 8.04 -5.41 34.55
N ASN A 56 7.47 -5.45 35.75
CA ASN A 56 6.02 -5.60 35.94
C ASN A 56 5.27 -4.41 35.32
N GLU A 57 5.64 -3.17 35.67
CA GLU A 57 5.00 -1.95 35.14
C GLU A 57 5.09 -1.87 33.60
N TYR A 58 6.28 -2.14 33.04
CA TYR A 58 6.45 -2.15 31.58
C TYR A 58 5.69 -3.31 30.93
N SER A 59 5.62 -4.48 31.56
CA SER A 59 4.89 -5.64 31.04
C SER A 59 3.38 -5.42 31.07
N GLU A 60 2.84 -4.76 32.09
CA GLU A 60 1.42 -4.41 32.19
C GLU A 60 1.04 -3.33 31.16
N ARG A 61 1.90 -2.34 30.96
CA ARG A 61 1.70 -1.34 29.89
C ARG A 61 1.77 -1.98 28.51
N LEU A 62 2.74 -2.88 28.28
CA LEU A 62 2.87 -3.61 27.02
C LEU A 62 1.69 -4.55 26.79
N SER A 63 1.19 -5.25 27.82
CA SER A 63 0.03 -6.14 27.69
C SER A 63 -1.26 -5.36 27.44
N GLY A 64 -1.44 -4.19 28.08
CA GLY A 64 -2.55 -3.28 27.81
C GLY A 64 -2.53 -2.71 26.39
N LEU A 65 -1.34 -2.31 25.90
CA LEU A 65 -1.16 -1.87 24.52
C LEU A 65 -1.38 -3.01 23.52
N ALA A 66 -0.86 -4.21 23.80
CA ALA A 66 -1.08 -5.39 22.99
C ALA A 66 -2.57 -5.75 22.90
N GLY A 67 -3.29 -5.77 24.03
CA GLY A 67 -4.73 -6.01 24.04
C GLY A 67 -5.54 -4.97 23.27
N THR A 68 -5.10 -3.71 23.26
CA THR A 68 -5.73 -2.65 22.44
C THR A 68 -5.51 -2.90 20.96
N VAL A 69 -4.29 -3.26 20.56
CA VAL A 69 -3.93 -3.61 19.18
C VAL A 69 -4.71 -4.83 18.71
N ASP A 70 -4.80 -5.88 19.53
CA ASP A 70 -5.56 -7.10 19.23
C ASP A 70 -7.05 -6.80 19.04
N ASN A 71 -7.64 -5.94 19.88
CA ASN A 71 -9.04 -5.55 19.75
C ASN A 71 -9.29 -4.73 18.47
N VAL A 72 -8.40 -3.79 18.14
CA VAL A 72 -8.48 -3.03 16.87
C VAL A 72 -8.38 -3.99 15.68
N TRP A 73 -7.47 -4.96 15.73
CA TRP A 73 -7.34 -5.95 14.66
C TRP A 73 -8.58 -6.85 14.57
N ALA A 74 -9.06 -7.40 15.68
CA ALA A 74 -10.26 -8.25 15.72
C ALA A 74 -11.48 -7.52 15.12
N LYS A 75 -11.66 -6.22 15.45
CA LYS A 75 -12.71 -5.39 14.84
C LYS A 75 -12.55 -5.25 13.34
N ARG A 76 -11.32 -5.03 12.85
CA ARG A 76 -11.05 -4.95 11.41
C ARG A 76 -11.31 -6.28 10.71
N VAL A 77 -10.91 -7.40 11.31
CA VAL A 77 -11.19 -8.75 10.77
C VAL A 77 -12.69 -8.97 10.63
N MET A 78 -13.47 -8.72 11.69
CA MET A 78 -14.93 -8.83 11.63
C MET A 78 -15.53 -7.90 10.56
N ALA A 79 -14.98 -6.69 10.39
CA ALA A 79 -15.42 -5.75 9.36
C ALA A 79 -15.04 -6.15 7.93
N VAL A 80 -14.03 -7.01 7.76
CA VAL A 80 -13.72 -7.64 6.47
C VAL A 80 -14.69 -8.80 6.23
N GLU A 81 -14.82 -9.73 7.18
CA GLU A 81 -15.62 -10.96 7.03
C GLU A 81 -17.13 -10.73 6.91
N SER A 82 -17.65 -9.64 7.49
CA SER A 82 -19.08 -9.30 7.44
C SER A 82 -19.53 -8.61 6.15
N ARG A 83 -18.61 -8.32 5.21
CA ARG A 83 -18.96 -7.63 3.97
C ARG A 83 -19.66 -8.56 2.99
N PRO A 84 -20.67 -8.07 2.25
CA PRO A 84 -21.39 -8.86 1.26
C PRO A 84 -20.50 -9.22 0.07
N ASP A 85 -20.82 -10.34 -0.59
CA ASP A 85 -20.20 -10.76 -1.83
C ASP A 85 -20.32 -9.66 -2.88
N ALA A 86 -19.19 -9.06 -3.22
CA ALA A 86 -19.05 -8.08 -4.28
C ALA A 86 -17.96 -8.53 -5.26
N ASN A 87 -17.95 -7.97 -6.47
CA ASN A 87 -16.82 -8.17 -7.39
C ASN A 87 -15.49 -7.72 -6.72
N ALA A 88 -14.39 -8.43 -6.99
CA ALA A 88 -13.06 -8.15 -6.45
C ALA A 88 -12.64 -6.66 -6.48
N ILE A 89 -12.94 -5.93 -7.56
CA ILE A 89 -12.65 -4.49 -7.69
C ILE A 89 -13.44 -3.67 -6.64
N GLN A 90 -14.70 -4.04 -6.42
CA GLN A 90 -15.55 -3.37 -5.43
C GLN A 90 -15.08 -3.68 -4.02
N GLN A 91 -14.70 -4.94 -3.75
CA GLN A 91 -14.16 -5.36 -2.47
C GLN A 91 -12.89 -4.56 -2.14
N PHE A 92 -11.94 -4.52 -3.09
CA PHE A 92 -10.72 -3.72 -2.98
C PHE A 92 -11.02 -2.27 -2.57
N ALA A 93 -11.88 -1.59 -3.33
CA ALA A 93 -12.21 -0.20 -3.05
C ALA A 93 -12.86 -0.03 -1.68
N SER A 94 -13.70 -0.99 -1.29
CA SER A 94 -14.38 -0.96 0.00
C SER A 94 -13.39 -1.10 1.17
N PHE A 95 -12.33 -1.90 1.05
CA PHE A 95 -11.30 -2.04 2.09
C PHE A 95 -10.43 -0.79 2.24
N VAL A 96 -10.16 -0.11 1.13
CA VAL A 96 -9.29 1.06 1.09
C VAL A 96 -10.05 2.33 1.46
N LEU A 97 -11.30 2.48 1.03
CA LEU A 97 -12.03 3.75 1.15
C LEU A 97 -12.89 3.84 2.42
N ASP A 98 -13.70 2.82 2.69
CA ASP A 98 -14.72 2.83 3.74
C ASP A 98 -14.07 2.45 5.07
N GLU A 99 -13.93 3.41 6.00
CA GLU A 99 -13.17 3.26 7.27
C GLU A 99 -11.91 2.41 7.09
N PRO A 100 -10.82 2.98 6.53
CA PRO A 100 -9.75 2.21 5.88
C PRO A 100 -9.28 1.02 6.70
N LEU A 101 -9.74 -0.16 6.29
CA LEU A 101 -9.39 -1.43 6.92
C LEU A 101 -7.97 -1.84 6.53
N ALA A 102 -7.53 -1.42 5.34
CA ALA A 102 -6.20 -1.66 4.82
C ALA A 102 -5.69 -0.50 3.94
N GLN A 103 -4.37 -0.45 3.76
CA GLN A 103 -3.70 0.48 2.84
C GLN A 103 -3.66 -0.05 1.40
N GLY A 104 -3.89 -1.34 1.21
CA GLY A 104 -3.95 -2.06 -0.06
C GLY A 104 -4.61 -3.42 0.18
N ALA A 105 -5.00 -4.13 -0.87
CA ALA A 105 -5.63 -5.44 -0.73
C ALA A 105 -5.33 -6.32 -1.95
N LEU A 106 -5.13 -7.61 -1.67
CA LEU A 106 -5.08 -8.66 -2.67
C LEU A 106 -6.36 -9.47 -2.55
N VAL A 107 -7.01 -9.74 -3.67
CA VAL A 107 -8.24 -10.53 -3.75
C VAL A 107 -7.95 -11.76 -4.59
N TYR A 108 -8.19 -12.94 -4.00
CA TYR A 108 -8.02 -14.23 -4.66
C TYR A 108 -9.39 -14.86 -4.93
N ASP A 109 -9.48 -15.68 -5.98
CA ASP A 109 -10.64 -16.54 -6.19
C ASP A 109 -10.61 -17.78 -5.27
N GLY A 110 -11.67 -18.59 -5.31
CA GLY A 110 -11.73 -19.85 -4.56
C GLY A 110 -10.70 -20.90 -4.99
N SER A 111 -10.07 -20.73 -6.15
CA SER A 111 -8.96 -21.58 -6.62
C SER A 111 -7.60 -21.09 -6.15
N GLY A 112 -7.53 -19.93 -5.49
CA GLY A 112 -6.30 -19.32 -4.99
C GLY A 112 -5.55 -18.50 -6.04
N ASN A 113 -6.16 -18.20 -7.19
CA ASN A 113 -5.58 -17.32 -8.20
C ASN A 113 -5.86 -15.86 -7.85
N LEU A 114 -4.89 -14.99 -8.10
CA LEU A 114 -5.05 -13.55 -7.91
C LEU A 114 -6.07 -13.00 -8.92
N VAL A 115 -7.16 -12.44 -8.41
CA VAL A 115 -8.21 -11.76 -9.21
C VAL A 115 -8.00 -10.25 -9.20
N TYR A 116 -7.46 -9.71 -8.11
CA TYR A 116 -7.13 -8.28 -8.00
C TYR A 116 -5.92 -8.04 -7.08
N PRO A 117 -4.98 -7.14 -7.43
CA PRO A 117 -4.92 -6.32 -8.63
C PRO A 117 -4.64 -7.14 -9.89
N ILE A 118 -5.11 -6.64 -11.03
CA ILE A 118 -4.85 -7.24 -12.35
C ILE A 118 -3.58 -6.58 -12.91
N ILE A 119 -2.44 -7.27 -12.81
CA ILE A 119 -1.11 -6.71 -13.16
C ILE A 119 -0.72 -7.09 -14.58
N ASP A 120 -0.89 -8.36 -14.95
CA ASP A 120 -0.51 -8.88 -16.25
C ASP A 120 -1.78 -9.25 -17.00
N VAL A 121 -2.13 -8.42 -17.97
CA VAL A 121 -3.15 -8.78 -18.94
C VAL A 121 -2.45 -9.22 -20.20
N ASN A 122 -2.18 -10.51 -20.27
CA ASN A 122 -1.69 -11.12 -21.49
C ASN A 122 -2.83 -11.16 -22.52
N TRP A 123 -2.98 -10.07 -23.26
CA TRP A 123 -3.91 -9.95 -24.37
C TRP A 123 -3.13 -9.93 -25.68
N PRO A 124 -3.38 -10.85 -26.62
CA PRO A 124 -2.73 -10.82 -27.92
C PRO A 124 -3.20 -9.58 -28.70
N GLU A 125 -2.27 -8.66 -28.96
CA GLU A 125 -2.58 -7.50 -29.79
C GLU A 125 -2.89 -7.95 -31.22
N PRO A 126 -4.00 -7.51 -31.83
CA PRO A 126 -4.29 -7.80 -33.23
C PRO A 126 -3.20 -7.27 -34.14
N GLU A 127 -2.96 -7.96 -35.25
CA GLU A 127 -2.06 -7.48 -36.30
C GLU A 127 -2.56 -6.15 -36.86
N LEU A 128 -1.63 -5.21 -37.07
CA LEU A 128 -1.97 -3.87 -37.54
C LEU A 128 -2.06 -3.87 -39.08
N PRO A 129 -3.11 -3.29 -39.67
CA PRO A 129 -3.18 -3.09 -41.11
C PRO A 129 -2.02 -2.22 -41.62
N ALA A 130 -1.52 -2.46 -42.84
CA ALA A 130 -0.45 -1.66 -43.44
C ALA A 130 -0.83 -0.18 -43.55
N GLU A 131 -2.11 0.12 -43.77
CA GLU A 131 -2.64 1.49 -43.80
C GLU A 131 -2.50 2.19 -42.44
N PHE A 132 -2.48 1.45 -41.33
CA PHE A 132 -2.20 2.00 -40.00
C PHE A 132 -0.74 2.45 -39.90
N GLU A 133 0.20 1.65 -40.41
CA GLU A 133 1.62 1.99 -40.42
C GLU A 133 1.87 3.22 -41.30
N TYR A 134 1.25 3.27 -42.48
CA TYR A 134 1.32 4.46 -43.34
C TYR A 134 0.80 5.72 -42.64
N ALA A 135 -0.36 5.64 -41.97
CA ALA A 135 -0.90 6.77 -41.20
C ALA A 135 0.03 7.20 -40.05
N TRP A 136 0.70 6.23 -39.41
CA TRP A 136 1.65 6.46 -38.34
C TRP A 136 2.92 7.16 -38.86
N GLU A 137 3.45 6.74 -40.00
CA GLU A 137 4.61 7.39 -40.66
C GLU A 137 4.28 8.85 -41.01
N LEU A 138 3.12 9.10 -41.61
CA LEU A 138 2.64 10.46 -41.89
C LEU A 138 2.57 11.32 -40.62
N GLU A 139 2.07 10.77 -39.50
CA GLU A 139 1.95 11.49 -38.22
C GLU A 139 3.31 11.80 -37.59
N PHE A 140 4.16 10.78 -37.42
CA PHE A 140 5.33 10.85 -36.54
C PHE A 140 6.64 11.12 -37.28
N VAL A 141 6.76 10.71 -38.55
CA VAL A 141 7.98 10.89 -39.35
C VAL A 141 7.85 12.14 -40.21
N GLU A 142 6.76 12.28 -40.95
CA GLU A 142 6.60 13.38 -41.91
C GLU A 142 5.96 14.64 -41.29
N GLY A 143 5.25 14.50 -40.16
CA GLY A 143 4.52 15.60 -39.54
C GLY A 143 3.32 16.08 -40.35
N ASN A 144 2.85 15.28 -41.32
CA ASN A 144 1.70 15.57 -42.17
C ASN A 144 0.39 15.17 -41.46
N PHE A 145 0.02 15.93 -40.42
CA PHE A 145 -1.14 15.63 -39.58
C PHE A 145 -2.46 15.60 -40.35
N LYS A 146 -2.60 16.41 -41.40
CA LYS A 146 -3.84 16.47 -42.19
C LYS A 146 -4.05 15.17 -42.97
N GLU A 147 -3.01 14.70 -43.64
CA GLU A 147 -3.08 13.44 -44.37
C GLU A 147 -3.20 12.24 -43.43
N ALA A 148 -2.40 12.21 -42.36
CA ALA A 148 -2.49 11.17 -41.33
C ALA A 148 -3.92 11.04 -40.76
N ALA A 149 -4.56 12.17 -40.43
CA ALA A 149 -5.95 12.19 -39.96
C ALA A 149 -6.92 11.57 -40.99
N ASN A 150 -6.79 11.94 -42.27
CA ASN A 150 -7.63 11.40 -43.33
C ASN A 150 -7.43 9.89 -43.49
N THR A 151 -6.18 9.42 -43.43
CA THR A 151 -5.86 7.98 -43.51
C THR A 151 -6.47 7.23 -42.34
N TYR A 152 -6.33 7.72 -41.11
CA TYR A 152 -6.98 7.14 -39.93
C TYR A 152 -8.51 7.12 -40.10
N MET A 153 -9.13 8.21 -40.55
CA MET A 153 -10.58 8.27 -40.77
C MET A 153 -11.08 7.29 -41.85
N SER A 154 -10.27 7.04 -42.88
CA SER A 154 -10.60 6.05 -43.91
C SER A 154 -10.58 4.63 -43.34
N LEU A 155 -9.59 4.35 -42.48
CA LEU A 155 -9.37 3.06 -41.86
C LEU A 155 -10.44 2.74 -40.79
N GLU A 156 -10.93 3.75 -40.07
CA GLU A 156 -12.02 3.57 -39.08
C GLU A 156 -13.26 2.91 -39.69
N LYS A 157 -13.57 3.22 -40.96
CA LYS A 157 -14.77 2.71 -41.65
C LYS A 157 -14.68 1.24 -42.03
N SER A 158 -13.47 0.69 -42.19
CA SER A 158 -13.26 -0.70 -42.57
C SER A 158 -13.02 -1.62 -41.37
N ILE A 159 -12.65 -1.07 -40.21
CA ILE A 159 -12.32 -1.87 -39.02
C ILE A 159 -13.57 -2.33 -38.26
N GLN A 160 -13.68 -3.65 -38.10
CA GLN A 160 -14.65 -4.30 -37.21
C GLN A 160 -14.14 -4.48 -35.78
N ASP A 161 -12.83 -4.70 -35.60
CA ASP A 161 -12.21 -4.91 -34.29
C ASP A 161 -12.23 -3.64 -33.43
N ASP A 162 -12.76 -3.74 -32.21
CA ASP A 162 -12.95 -2.59 -31.32
C ASP A 162 -11.62 -1.99 -30.84
N TYR A 163 -10.59 -2.82 -30.64
CA TYR A 163 -9.28 -2.35 -30.21
C TYR A 163 -8.64 -1.49 -31.30
N LEU A 164 -8.57 -2.01 -32.53
CA LEU A 164 -8.05 -1.30 -33.69
C LEU A 164 -8.86 -0.03 -33.96
N ARG A 165 -10.20 -0.09 -33.87
CA ARG A 165 -11.06 1.09 -34.07
C ARG A 165 -10.71 2.21 -33.10
N ARG A 166 -10.58 1.90 -31.80
CA ARG A 166 -10.17 2.90 -30.79
C ARG A 166 -8.75 3.40 -31.02
N LYS A 167 -7.82 2.53 -31.43
CA LYS A 167 -6.43 2.90 -31.73
C LYS A 167 -6.37 3.93 -32.86
N VAL A 168 -7.14 3.71 -33.92
CA VAL A 168 -7.31 4.62 -35.05
C VAL A 168 -7.99 5.92 -34.65
N GLN A 169 -9.07 5.87 -33.87
CA GLN A 169 -9.74 7.08 -33.37
C GLN A 169 -8.81 7.95 -32.52
N ILE A 170 -7.99 7.34 -31.66
CA ILE A 170 -6.98 8.09 -30.87
C ILE A 170 -5.90 8.68 -31.78
N GLY A 171 -5.48 7.98 -32.84
CA GLY A 171 -4.58 8.52 -33.86
C GLY A 171 -5.15 9.73 -34.58
N ALA A 172 -6.38 9.62 -35.08
CA ALA A 172 -7.11 10.74 -35.70
C ALA A 172 -7.25 11.92 -34.73
N ALA A 173 -7.56 11.66 -33.45
CA ALA A 173 -7.65 12.69 -32.43
C ALA A 173 -6.32 13.45 -32.27
N ARG A 174 -5.17 12.75 -32.17
CA ARG A 174 -3.84 13.38 -32.06
C ARG A 174 -3.55 14.32 -33.23
N CYS A 175 -3.82 13.85 -34.44
CA CYS A 175 -3.62 14.64 -35.65
C CYS A 175 -4.51 15.90 -35.66
N HIS A 176 -5.77 15.77 -35.27
CA HIS A 176 -6.69 16.90 -35.23
C HIS A 176 -6.38 17.92 -34.13
N ILE A 177 -5.80 17.52 -32.99
CA ILE A 177 -5.38 18.47 -31.93
C ILE A 177 -4.50 19.59 -32.50
N LYS A 178 -3.66 19.29 -33.50
CA LYS A 178 -2.78 20.28 -34.14
C LYS A 178 -3.52 21.28 -35.03
N GLY A 179 -4.69 20.90 -35.57
CA GLY A 179 -5.52 21.74 -36.43
C GLY A 179 -6.77 22.32 -35.75
N GLY A 180 -7.07 21.94 -34.51
CA GLY A 180 -8.21 22.44 -33.72
C GLY A 180 -8.94 21.34 -32.92
N VAL A 181 -9.53 21.72 -31.79
CA VAL A 181 -10.10 20.76 -30.81
C VAL A 181 -11.43 20.12 -31.23
N GLY A 182 -12.12 20.65 -32.25
CA GLY A 182 -13.47 20.21 -32.64
C GLY A 182 -13.54 18.73 -33.01
N MET A 183 -12.85 18.32 -34.08
CA MET A 183 -12.84 16.92 -34.52
C MET A 183 -12.12 16.00 -33.52
N ALA A 184 -11.05 16.47 -32.87
CA ALA A 184 -10.35 15.70 -31.85
C ALA A 184 -11.27 15.31 -30.67
N THR A 185 -12.18 16.22 -30.28
CA THR A 185 -13.19 15.96 -29.25
C THR A 185 -14.15 14.85 -29.66
N VAL A 186 -14.58 14.81 -30.92
CA VAL A 186 -15.48 13.77 -31.43
C VAL A 186 -14.81 12.40 -31.34
N PHE A 187 -13.59 12.28 -31.86
CA PHE A 187 -12.85 11.02 -31.82
C PHE A 187 -12.54 10.55 -30.41
N CYS A 188 -12.13 11.46 -29.51
CA CYS A 188 -11.93 11.10 -28.10
C CYS A 188 -13.22 10.65 -27.41
N LYS A 189 -14.37 11.23 -27.77
CA LYS A 189 -15.66 10.80 -27.24
C LYS A 189 -16.05 9.42 -27.76
N GLN A 190 -15.89 9.16 -29.06
CA GLN A 190 -16.14 7.84 -29.65
C GLN A 190 -15.22 6.77 -29.07
N ALA A 191 -13.93 7.10 -28.91
CA ALA A 191 -12.94 6.18 -28.36
C ALA A 191 -13.07 5.99 -26.84
N GLY A 192 -13.55 6.98 -26.08
CA GLY A 192 -13.57 6.93 -24.62
C GLY A 192 -14.93 6.62 -23.99
N TYR A 193 -16.03 6.94 -24.67
CA TYR A 193 -17.39 6.91 -24.10
C TYR A 193 -18.39 6.09 -24.92
N SER A 194 -17.94 5.38 -25.95
CA SER A 194 -18.74 4.30 -26.55
C SER A 194 -19.02 3.19 -25.56
N VAL A 195 -20.07 2.41 -25.86
CA VAL A 195 -20.54 1.30 -25.01
C VAL A 195 -19.38 0.34 -24.73
N ILE A 196 -19.26 -0.05 -23.46
CA ILE A 196 -18.33 -1.08 -23.03
C ILE A 196 -19.12 -2.35 -22.79
N THR A 197 -18.79 -3.41 -23.53
CA THR A 197 -19.44 -4.72 -23.39
C THR A 197 -18.53 -5.69 -22.62
N PRO A 198 -19.09 -6.73 -21.98
CA PRO A 198 -18.29 -7.74 -21.27
C PRO A 198 -17.26 -8.47 -22.14
N GLU A 199 -17.48 -8.54 -23.45
CA GLU A 199 -16.63 -9.25 -24.42
C GLU A 199 -15.42 -8.41 -24.87
N MET A 200 -15.37 -7.13 -24.49
CA MET A 200 -14.29 -6.24 -24.91
C MET A 200 -12.95 -6.66 -24.30
N SER A 201 -11.90 -6.59 -25.12
CA SER A 201 -10.55 -6.84 -24.66
C SER A 201 -10.08 -5.79 -23.64
N ALA A 202 -9.23 -6.21 -22.70
CA ALA A 202 -8.59 -5.29 -21.76
C ALA A 202 -7.79 -4.19 -22.46
N GLY A 203 -7.14 -4.52 -23.59
CA GLY A 203 -6.48 -3.54 -24.44
C GLY A 203 -7.44 -2.46 -24.92
N SER A 204 -8.65 -2.84 -25.35
CA SER A 204 -9.66 -1.87 -25.80
C SER A 204 -10.18 -1.01 -24.65
N VAL A 205 -10.36 -1.58 -23.46
CA VAL A 205 -10.74 -0.82 -22.25
C VAL A 205 -9.64 0.16 -21.86
N SER A 206 -8.37 -0.23 -21.98
CA SER A 206 -7.21 0.65 -21.74
C SER A 206 -7.17 1.82 -22.73
N LEU A 207 -7.43 1.58 -24.02
CA LEU A 207 -7.53 2.65 -25.01
C LEU A 207 -8.70 3.60 -24.70
N ALA A 208 -9.84 3.08 -24.26
CA ALA A 208 -10.97 3.93 -23.85
C ALA A 208 -10.60 4.86 -22.68
N ALA A 209 -9.90 4.32 -21.69
CA ALA A 209 -9.39 5.10 -20.56
C ALA A 209 -8.39 6.19 -21.01
N LYS A 210 -7.47 5.86 -21.92
CA LYS A 210 -6.50 6.81 -22.50
C LYS A 210 -7.19 7.92 -23.30
N ALA A 211 -8.24 7.59 -24.06
CA ALA A 211 -9.03 8.59 -24.78
C ALA A 211 -9.73 9.59 -23.83
N ARG A 212 -10.20 9.14 -22.65
CA ARG A 212 -10.76 10.04 -21.63
C ARG A 212 -9.71 10.98 -21.04
N VAL A 213 -8.49 10.49 -20.80
CA VAL A 213 -7.36 11.32 -20.36
C VAL A 213 -7.04 12.37 -21.43
N MET A 214 -6.91 11.94 -22.69
CA MET A 214 -6.64 12.85 -23.81
C MET A 214 -7.71 13.94 -23.92
N LEU A 215 -9.00 13.58 -23.79
CA LEU A 215 -10.10 14.55 -23.77
C LEU A 215 -9.90 15.59 -22.66
N ALA A 216 -9.63 15.17 -21.43
CA ALA A 216 -9.45 16.09 -20.30
C ALA A 216 -8.20 16.98 -20.44
N GLU A 217 -7.11 16.45 -21.00
CA GLU A 217 -5.88 17.20 -21.26
C GLU A 217 -6.06 18.25 -22.37
N MET A 218 -6.81 17.95 -23.42
CA MET A 218 -7.13 18.91 -24.50
C MET A 218 -7.88 20.13 -23.98
N PHE A 219 -8.83 19.93 -23.07
CA PHE A 219 -9.64 21.02 -22.54
C PHE A 219 -8.95 21.80 -21.41
N LYS A 220 -7.71 21.50 -20.99
CA LYS A 220 -7.12 22.09 -19.77
C LYS A 220 -7.18 23.64 -19.67
N ASP A 221 -7.14 24.33 -20.80
CA ASP A 221 -7.16 25.80 -20.90
C ASP A 221 -8.52 26.36 -21.36
N GLU A 222 -9.47 25.49 -21.68
CA GLU A 222 -10.76 25.84 -22.28
C GLU A 222 -11.88 26.03 -21.23
N PRO A 223 -12.95 26.78 -21.53
CA PRO A 223 -14.11 26.91 -20.64
C PRO A 223 -14.80 25.57 -20.34
N ALA A 224 -14.79 24.64 -21.31
CA ALA A 224 -15.43 23.33 -21.19
C ALA A 224 -14.67 22.32 -20.30
N LYS A 225 -13.54 22.71 -19.71
CA LYS A 225 -12.65 21.81 -18.94
C LYS A 225 -13.29 21.15 -17.76
N LEU A 226 -14.19 21.84 -17.06
CA LEU A 226 -14.82 21.32 -15.84
C LEU A 226 -15.62 20.05 -16.13
N LEU A 227 -16.31 20.00 -17.28
CA LEU A 227 -17.05 18.80 -17.67
C LEU A 227 -16.11 17.63 -17.97
N ALA A 228 -15.07 17.86 -18.77
CA ALA A 228 -14.10 16.83 -19.13
C ALA A 228 -13.33 16.31 -17.90
N TRP A 229 -12.94 17.20 -16.99
CA TRP A 229 -12.28 16.86 -15.73
C TRP A 229 -13.20 16.09 -14.81
N SER A 230 -14.45 16.52 -14.67
CA SER A 230 -15.46 15.80 -13.89
C SER A 230 -15.57 14.35 -14.35
N HIS A 231 -15.71 14.11 -15.66
CA HIS A 231 -15.82 12.75 -16.19
C HIS A 231 -14.55 11.91 -15.97
N LEU A 232 -13.36 12.50 -16.13
CA LEU A 232 -12.10 11.81 -15.86
C LEU A 232 -11.96 11.45 -14.38
N ILE A 233 -12.30 12.36 -13.46
CA ILE A 233 -12.24 12.16 -12.01
C ILE A 233 -13.27 11.12 -11.57
N GLU A 234 -14.45 11.09 -12.16
CA GLU A 234 -15.43 10.01 -11.93
C GLU A 234 -14.86 8.68 -12.41
N THR A 235 -14.25 8.62 -13.60
CA THR A 235 -13.58 7.41 -14.12
C THR A 235 -12.47 6.93 -13.17
N ALA A 236 -11.62 7.84 -12.69
CA ALA A 236 -10.51 7.54 -11.76
C ALA A 236 -10.97 6.99 -10.41
N ASN A 237 -12.17 7.36 -9.97
CA ASN A 237 -12.77 6.94 -8.71
C ASN A 237 -13.80 5.80 -8.88
N SER A 238 -14.00 5.30 -10.10
CA SER A 238 -15.02 4.30 -10.41
C SER A 238 -14.51 2.88 -10.15
N TYR A 239 -14.95 2.32 -9.02
CA TYR A 239 -14.68 0.94 -8.61
C TYR A 239 -15.95 0.12 -8.42
N LYS A 240 -17.12 0.70 -8.66
CA LYS A 240 -18.42 0.03 -8.61
C LYS A 240 -19.13 0.28 -9.95
N PRO A 241 -19.69 -0.74 -10.60
CA PRO A 241 -20.67 -0.54 -11.66
C PRO A 241 -21.89 0.15 -11.02
N GLY A 242 -21.92 1.47 -11.08
CA GLY A 242 -23.07 2.26 -10.62
C GLY A 242 -24.10 2.44 -11.72
N LEU A 243 -25.21 3.13 -11.41
CA LEU A 243 -26.22 3.58 -12.37
C LEU A 243 -25.63 4.38 -13.55
N LYS A 244 -24.44 4.96 -13.36
CA LYS A 244 -23.68 5.67 -14.40
C LYS A 244 -22.64 4.74 -15.03
N LEU A 245 -23.11 3.69 -15.72
CA LEU A 245 -22.27 2.72 -16.44
C LEU A 245 -21.24 3.40 -17.36
N LEU A 246 -21.55 4.61 -17.84
CA LEU A 246 -20.64 5.41 -18.66
C LEU A 246 -19.26 5.64 -18.02
N TYR A 247 -19.15 5.76 -16.69
CA TYR A 247 -17.87 6.09 -16.03
C TYR A 247 -17.10 4.88 -15.52
N PHE A 248 -17.78 3.74 -15.32
CA PHE A 248 -17.10 2.51 -14.91
C PHE A 248 -16.42 1.86 -16.10
N LEU A 249 -15.12 1.59 -15.96
CA LEU A 249 -14.33 0.82 -16.90
C LEU A 249 -13.69 -0.35 -16.13
N PRO A 250 -13.83 -1.61 -16.62
CA PRO A 250 -13.16 -2.77 -16.04
C PRO A 250 -11.67 -2.79 -16.43
N MET A 251 -10.95 -1.74 -16.01
CA MET A 251 -9.53 -1.55 -16.30
C MET A 251 -8.67 -2.45 -15.42
N ASP A 252 -7.57 -2.93 -15.99
CA ASP A 252 -6.44 -3.46 -15.24
C ASP A 252 -5.84 -2.38 -14.31
N SER A 253 -5.04 -2.83 -13.32
CA SER A 253 -4.48 -1.92 -12.32
C SER A 253 -3.49 -0.93 -12.93
N GLY A 254 -2.74 -1.31 -13.96
CA GLY A 254 -1.83 -0.41 -14.67
C GLY A 254 -2.55 0.78 -15.32
N THR A 255 -3.58 0.48 -16.12
CA THR A 255 -4.45 1.49 -16.74
C THR A 255 -5.12 2.36 -15.69
N ARG A 256 -5.60 1.76 -14.59
CA ARG A 256 -6.27 2.48 -13.52
C ARG A 256 -5.33 3.48 -12.82
N MET A 257 -4.12 3.05 -12.47
CA MET A 257 -3.09 3.93 -11.90
C MET A 257 -2.75 5.09 -12.84
N PHE A 258 -2.64 4.82 -14.14
CA PHE A 258 -2.40 5.85 -15.16
C PHE A 258 -3.51 6.92 -15.16
N VAL A 259 -4.78 6.50 -15.22
CA VAL A 259 -5.93 7.43 -15.19
C VAL A 259 -5.95 8.26 -13.92
N GLN A 260 -5.74 7.63 -12.76
CA GLN A 260 -5.71 8.31 -11.46
C GLN A 260 -4.59 9.35 -11.38
N GLN A 261 -3.38 8.99 -11.78
CA GLN A 261 -2.23 9.90 -11.78
C GLN A 261 -2.48 11.11 -12.69
N ARG A 262 -3.12 10.91 -13.85
CA ARG A 262 -3.46 11.97 -14.78
C ARG A 262 -4.55 12.89 -14.24
N ALA A 263 -5.59 12.33 -13.62
CA ALA A 263 -6.64 13.11 -12.96
C ALA A 263 -6.09 14.00 -11.83
N ILE A 264 -5.22 13.43 -10.98
CA ILE A 264 -4.53 14.18 -9.91
C ILE A 264 -3.72 15.33 -10.50
N ARG A 265 -2.86 15.04 -11.48
CA ARG A 265 -2.00 16.04 -12.11
C ARG A 265 -2.80 17.20 -12.72
N LEU A 266 -3.90 16.91 -13.41
CA LEU A 266 -4.71 17.93 -14.06
C LEU A 266 -5.32 18.93 -13.06
N VAL A 267 -5.84 18.44 -11.93
CA VAL A 267 -6.43 19.31 -10.91
C VAL A 267 -5.35 20.07 -10.14
N GLU A 268 -4.24 19.43 -9.78
CA GLU A 268 -3.18 20.05 -8.99
C GLU A 268 -2.36 21.09 -9.76
N ALA A 269 -2.15 20.88 -11.07
CA ALA A 269 -1.47 21.85 -11.91
C ALA A 269 -2.36 23.05 -12.29
N SER A 270 -3.66 22.99 -11.98
CA SER A 270 -4.62 24.02 -12.36
C SER A 270 -4.61 25.20 -11.39
N SER A 271 -4.49 26.41 -11.94
CA SER A 271 -4.74 27.66 -11.20
C SER A 271 -6.22 28.09 -11.22
N HIS A 272 -7.11 27.29 -11.82
CA HIS A 272 -8.52 27.66 -11.98
C HIS A 272 -9.26 27.64 -10.63
N PRO A 273 -10.07 28.66 -10.29
CA PRO A 273 -10.80 28.71 -9.01
C PRO A 273 -11.67 27.46 -8.75
N ASP A 274 -12.36 26.99 -9.79
CA ASP A 274 -13.26 25.83 -9.69
C ASP A 274 -12.53 24.49 -9.54
N ALA A 275 -11.20 24.44 -9.72
CA ALA A 275 -10.42 23.24 -9.42
C ALA A 275 -10.58 22.81 -7.95
N ARG A 276 -10.85 23.79 -7.06
CA ARG A 276 -11.11 23.57 -5.63
C ARG A 276 -12.32 22.66 -5.38
N ALA A 277 -13.33 22.70 -6.26
CA ALA A 277 -14.52 21.84 -6.15
C ALA A 277 -14.20 20.34 -6.26
N TYR A 278 -13.03 19.99 -6.81
CA TYR A 278 -12.61 18.60 -6.99
C TYR A 278 -11.65 18.09 -5.90
N LEU A 279 -11.19 18.93 -4.96
CA LEU A 279 -10.15 18.55 -4.00
C LEU A 279 -10.53 17.32 -3.16
N THR A 280 -11.77 17.21 -2.70
CA THR A 280 -12.25 16.03 -1.96
C THR A 280 -12.18 14.76 -2.81
N LYS A 281 -12.57 14.85 -4.09
CA LYS A 281 -12.50 13.71 -5.01
C LYS A 281 -11.05 13.34 -5.34
N ILE A 282 -10.16 14.33 -5.46
CA ILE A 282 -8.73 14.10 -5.71
C ILE A 282 -8.04 13.49 -4.50
N ALA A 283 -8.39 13.89 -3.27
CA ALA A 283 -7.92 13.23 -2.06
C ALA A 283 -8.30 11.74 -2.05
N LYS A 284 -9.54 11.42 -2.43
CA LYS A 284 -9.99 10.04 -2.64
C LYS A 284 -9.18 9.33 -3.72
N THR A 285 -8.95 9.96 -4.87
CA THR A 285 -8.15 9.41 -5.98
C THR A 285 -6.70 9.11 -5.56
N LYS A 286 -6.08 9.99 -4.76
CA LYS A 286 -4.73 9.77 -4.21
C LYS A 286 -4.68 8.54 -3.30
N LYS A 287 -5.67 8.38 -2.43
CA LYS A 287 -5.78 7.21 -1.53
C LYS A 287 -5.88 5.91 -2.34
N LEU A 288 -6.70 5.91 -3.38
CA LEU A 288 -6.84 4.77 -4.28
C LEU A 288 -5.55 4.49 -5.05
N LEU A 289 -4.88 5.52 -5.59
CA LEU A 289 -3.61 5.37 -6.31
C LEU A 289 -2.51 4.77 -5.41
N ALA A 290 -2.42 5.23 -4.16
CA ALA A 290 -1.48 4.67 -3.19
C ALA A 290 -1.77 3.18 -2.93
N ALA A 291 -3.05 2.83 -2.79
CA ALA A 291 -3.47 1.46 -2.56
C ALA A 291 -3.23 0.54 -3.77
N GLU A 292 -3.51 1.01 -4.99
CA GLU A 292 -3.21 0.27 -6.22
C GLU A 292 -1.72 -0.03 -6.34
N ARG A 293 -0.87 0.99 -6.13
CA ARG A 293 0.60 0.83 -6.20
C ARG A 293 1.10 -0.19 -5.20
N LEU A 294 0.69 -0.05 -3.94
CA LEU A 294 1.06 -0.98 -2.88
C LEU A 294 0.60 -2.40 -3.21
N SER A 295 -0.65 -2.55 -3.65
CA SER A 295 -1.19 -3.88 -3.96
C SER A 295 -0.49 -4.50 -5.16
N ALA A 296 -0.18 -3.72 -6.20
CA ALA A 296 0.55 -4.18 -7.37
C ALA A 296 1.98 -4.63 -7.01
N GLU A 297 2.67 -3.86 -6.17
CA GLU A 297 4.01 -4.22 -5.67
C GLU A 297 3.97 -5.53 -4.87
N VAL A 298 2.97 -5.71 -4.00
CA VAL A 298 2.82 -6.94 -3.21
C VAL A 298 2.50 -8.13 -4.11
N ALA A 299 1.58 -7.97 -5.06
CA ALA A 299 1.18 -9.06 -5.95
C ALA A 299 2.28 -9.50 -6.93
N GLN A 300 3.23 -8.64 -7.30
CA GLN A 300 4.42 -9.06 -8.06
C GLN A 300 5.26 -10.11 -7.32
N ARG A 301 5.31 -10.04 -5.98
CA ARG A 301 6.05 -11.01 -5.15
C ARG A 301 5.20 -12.18 -4.69
N HIS A 302 3.90 -11.94 -4.54
CA HIS A 302 2.94 -12.89 -3.98
C HIS A 302 1.80 -13.17 -4.95
N ALA A 303 2.12 -13.62 -6.16
CA ALA A 303 1.13 -13.83 -7.23
C ALA A 303 0.14 -14.98 -6.94
N ALA A 304 0.52 -15.95 -6.11
CA ALA A 304 -0.30 -17.07 -5.72
C ALA A 304 -0.62 -17.05 -4.23
N VAL A 305 -1.84 -17.45 -3.85
CA VAL A 305 -2.24 -17.58 -2.43
C VAL A 305 -1.35 -18.55 -1.66
N ALA A 306 -0.69 -19.48 -2.37
CA ALA A 306 0.26 -20.43 -1.82
C ALA A 306 1.37 -19.75 -0.98
N SER A 307 1.73 -18.51 -1.33
CA SER A 307 2.71 -17.68 -0.63
C SER A 307 2.30 -17.39 0.83
N PHE A 308 1.01 -17.51 1.15
CA PHE A 308 0.43 -17.24 2.46
C PHE A 308 0.00 -18.52 3.22
N ARG A 309 0.32 -19.73 2.73
CA ARG A 309 -0.12 -20.99 3.36
C ARG A 309 0.32 -21.17 4.81
N GLN A 310 1.43 -20.52 5.20
CA GLN A 310 1.95 -20.57 6.56
C GLN A 310 1.30 -19.53 7.48
N TRP A 311 0.46 -18.65 6.95
CA TRP A 311 -0.20 -17.62 7.74
C TRP A 311 -1.48 -18.21 8.33
N SER A 312 -1.62 -18.14 9.64
CA SER A 312 -2.89 -18.50 10.27
C SER A 312 -3.97 -17.49 9.89
N ARG A 313 -5.23 -17.92 9.87
CA ARG A 313 -6.33 -17.01 9.59
C ARG A 313 -6.37 -15.89 10.63
N GLY A 314 -6.43 -14.64 10.18
CA GLY A 314 -6.50 -13.48 11.06
C GLY A 314 -5.19 -13.11 11.77
N SER A 315 -4.08 -13.82 11.52
CA SER A 315 -2.79 -13.40 12.04
C SER A 315 -2.18 -12.27 11.20
N VAL A 316 -1.37 -11.45 11.86
CA VAL A 316 -0.63 -10.36 11.24
C VAL A 316 0.81 -10.81 11.01
N HIS A 317 1.27 -10.69 9.77
CA HIS A 317 2.62 -11.05 9.37
C HIS A 317 3.30 -9.86 8.70
N ARG A 318 4.59 -9.69 8.98
CA ARG A 318 5.41 -8.71 8.27
C ARG A 318 5.61 -9.16 6.82
N LEU A 319 5.46 -8.23 5.89
CA LEU A 319 5.75 -8.45 4.48
C LEU A 319 7.24 -8.21 4.21
N ASP A 320 7.82 -8.96 3.28
CA ASP A 320 9.22 -8.89 2.85
C ASP A 320 9.53 -7.66 1.95
N ILE A 321 8.55 -6.78 1.77
CA ILE A 321 8.61 -5.61 0.89
C ILE A 321 9.19 -4.39 1.59
N SER A 322 8.76 -4.15 2.83
CA SER A 322 9.25 -3.06 3.68
C SER A 322 9.06 -3.44 5.15
N ASN A 323 9.95 -2.94 6.01
CA ASN A 323 9.90 -3.17 7.45
C ASN A 323 8.60 -2.64 8.10
N ASP A 324 7.93 -1.70 7.44
CA ASP A 324 6.73 -1.02 7.96
C ASP A 324 5.42 -1.62 7.42
N LEU A 325 5.51 -2.67 6.60
CA LEU A 325 4.34 -3.30 6.00
C LEU A 325 4.00 -4.62 6.70
N CYS A 326 2.75 -4.71 7.14
CA CYS A 326 2.16 -5.94 7.65
C CYS A 326 0.94 -6.32 6.82
N GLY A 327 0.78 -7.61 6.59
CA GLY A 327 -0.39 -8.20 5.95
C GLY A 327 -1.17 -9.06 6.94
N SER A 328 -2.43 -9.33 6.60
CA SER A 328 -3.22 -10.37 7.25
C SER A 328 -3.98 -11.13 6.17
N TYR A 329 -4.12 -12.45 6.37
CA TYR A 329 -4.83 -13.32 5.45
C TYR A 329 -6.21 -13.65 6.00
N HIS A 330 -7.22 -13.46 5.15
CA HIS A 330 -8.62 -13.71 5.47
C HIS A 330 -9.25 -14.55 4.37
N GLN A 331 -9.94 -15.61 4.79
CA GLN A 331 -10.79 -16.38 3.90
C GLN A 331 -12.22 -15.88 4.11
N MET A 332 -12.79 -15.24 3.09
CA MET A 332 -14.21 -14.90 3.10
C MET A 332 -15.02 -16.19 3.18
N ALA A 333 -16.09 -16.19 3.97
CA ALA A 333 -16.97 -17.35 4.08
C ALA A 333 -17.71 -17.54 2.75
N GLY A 334 -17.11 -18.29 1.82
CA GLY A 334 -17.82 -18.81 0.66
C GLY A 334 -18.87 -19.80 1.15
N LYS A 335 -20.14 -19.60 0.78
CA LYS A 335 -21.09 -20.72 0.80
C LYS A 335 -20.53 -21.81 -0.10
N ALA A 336 -20.40 -23.01 0.46
CA ALA A 336 -20.09 -24.24 -0.26
C ALA A 336 -21.12 -24.53 -1.35
#